data_AF-A0A1V6YYE5-F1
#
_entry.id   AF-A0A1V6YYE5-F1
#
_cell.length_a   1.000
_cell.length_b   1.000
_cell.length_c   1.000
_cell.angle_alpha   90.00
_cell.angle_beta   90.00
_cell.angle_gamma   90.00
#
_symmetry.space_group_name_H-M   'P 1'
#
loop_
_entity.id
_entity.type
_entity.pdbx_description
1 polymer ?
#
loop_
_entity_poly.entity_id
_entity_poly.type
_entity_poly.pdbx_seq_one_letter_code
_entity_poly.pdbx_strand_id
1 'polypeptide(L)'
;MTSTPLWPALVVVVLLLFSVASAQVCLLNPYRYYVVDGPEQVEELSRNCTVLDGWVYVQDNFTGSFNLPRVTNITGVLSIGNYLPSGLTDVQLPDLEYVRDFRLSGVKNASLPRLSVVEDSVKIRSPSNGRYHFPSLTAVERISVSGNLSRKSVTFEALRNASSISIDNRASRILRNLTTTVVDISFPVLERVGATHIVGNISSFSAPELTTIAPNTDFSSAMIWFEPFEPGLSVDLPKLAFVAGSVDFVGVVNNVSLPMLRNVTGDFKIETRSTESIATDLAIEYTDEVELRGNIDRVALPNLRNYSKIRVYPDDAFDCDGLAEQLNGTVTPPVIRRENFFCSGAETLSSRWGTVVGAAMKCLVR
;
A
#
# COMPACT_ATOMS: atom_id res chain seq x y z
N MET A 1 30.80 7.48 86.22
CA MET A 1 30.18 6.31 85.56
C MET A 1 28.74 6.70 85.28
N THR A 2 28.19 6.86 84.08
CA THR A 2 28.61 6.65 82.69
C THR A 2 27.56 7.42 81.86
N SER A 3 28.03 8.26 80.96
CA SER A 3 27.26 9.00 79.96
C SER A 3 26.66 8.06 78.90
N THR A 4 25.45 8.34 78.41
CA THR A 4 25.03 7.98 77.05
C THR A 4 24.26 9.15 76.41
N PRO A 5 24.58 9.57 75.17
CA PRO A 5 23.90 10.66 74.49
C PRO A 5 22.80 10.14 73.56
N LEU A 6 21.63 10.79 73.60
CA LEU A 6 20.58 10.67 72.58
C LEU A 6 21.02 11.37 71.29
N TRP A 7 21.13 10.60 70.21
CA TRP A 7 21.22 11.12 68.84
C TRP A 7 19.80 11.28 68.27
N PRO A 8 19.44 12.43 67.67
CA PRO A 8 18.26 12.50 66.83
C PRO A 8 18.63 12.04 65.42
N ALA A 9 18.03 10.93 64.99
CA ALA A 9 18.06 10.51 63.59
C ALA A 9 17.28 11.53 62.75
N LEU A 10 18.01 12.25 61.90
CA LEU A 10 17.47 13.22 60.95
C LEU A 10 16.91 12.45 59.75
N VAL A 11 15.60 12.21 59.74
CA VAL A 11 14.91 11.60 58.60
C VAL A 11 14.74 12.67 57.52
N VAL A 12 15.61 12.63 56.51
CA VAL A 12 15.45 13.42 55.28
C VAL A 12 14.39 12.74 54.41
N VAL A 13 13.16 13.27 54.44
CA VAL A 13 12.11 12.88 53.51
C VAL A 13 12.39 13.56 52.18
N VAL A 14 13.00 12.82 51.24
CA VAL A 14 13.12 13.25 49.84
C VAL A 14 11.73 13.08 49.21
N LEU A 15 10.96 14.17 49.17
CA LEU A 15 9.74 14.29 48.36
C LEU A 15 10.16 14.29 46.88
N LEU A 16 10.21 13.11 46.28
CA LEU A 16 10.19 12.96 44.83
C LEU A 16 8.83 13.45 44.33
N LEU A 17 8.76 14.74 44.00
CA LEU A 17 7.68 15.32 43.21
C LEU A 17 7.74 14.69 41.82
N PHE A 18 7.10 13.53 41.66
CA PHE A 18 6.67 13.09 40.36
C PHE A 18 5.64 14.11 39.88
N SER A 19 6.08 15.06 39.07
CA SER A 19 5.19 15.88 38.25
C SER A 19 4.45 14.92 37.32
N VAL A 20 3.32 14.42 37.79
CA VAL A 20 2.35 13.75 36.94
C VAL A 20 1.89 14.85 35.98
N ALA A 21 2.41 14.83 34.75
CA ALA A 21 1.94 15.71 33.71
C ALA A 21 0.47 15.34 33.45
N SER A 22 -0.44 16.01 34.14
CA SER A 22 -1.87 15.87 33.91
C SER A 22 -2.14 16.30 32.47
N ALA A 23 -2.62 15.36 31.64
CA ALA A 23 -3.00 15.65 30.28
C ALA A 23 -4.04 16.77 30.26
N GLN A 24 -3.66 17.95 29.78
CA GLN A 24 -4.56 19.08 29.60
C GLN A 24 -5.35 18.88 28.30
N VAL A 25 -6.65 18.67 28.46
CA VAL A 25 -7.61 18.50 27.37
C VAL A 25 -8.16 19.87 26.98
N CYS A 26 -8.00 20.23 25.72
CA CYS A 26 -8.58 21.44 25.15
C CYS A 26 -9.85 21.07 24.37
N LEU A 27 -10.99 21.51 24.89
CA LEU A 27 -12.28 21.40 24.19
C LEU A 27 -12.36 22.49 23.13
N LEU A 28 -12.35 22.09 21.86
CA LEU A 28 -12.30 22.99 20.73
C LEU A 28 -13.70 23.53 20.38
N ASN A 29 -14.16 24.63 21.01
CA ASN A 29 -15.42 25.34 20.68
C ASN A 29 -16.69 24.44 20.85
N PRO A 30 -17.91 24.95 21.08
CA PRO A 30 -19.15 24.15 21.02
C PRO A 30 -19.31 23.28 19.77
N TYR A 31 -18.68 23.65 18.64
CA TYR A 31 -18.76 22.91 17.38
C TYR A 31 -17.69 21.83 17.17
N ARG A 32 -16.78 21.61 18.14
CA ARG A 32 -15.71 20.60 18.06
C ARG A 32 -14.79 20.74 16.84
N TYR A 33 -14.58 21.97 16.37
CA TYR A 33 -13.56 22.25 15.35
C TYR A 33 -12.79 23.53 15.67
N TYR A 34 -11.52 23.53 15.30
CA TYR A 34 -10.58 24.63 15.48
C TYR A 34 -9.94 24.98 14.14
N VAL A 35 -9.88 26.27 13.87
CA VAL A 35 -9.36 26.81 12.62
C VAL A 35 -8.07 27.56 12.93
N VAL A 36 -6.98 27.13 12.31
CA VAL A 36 -5.66 27.74 12.44
C VAL A 36 -5.38 28.52 11.16
N ASP A 37 -5.38 29.84 11.23
CA ASP A 37 -5.06 30.73 10.12
C ASP A 37 -3.75 31.51 10.33
N GLY A 38 -3.16 31.42 11.53
CA GLY A 38 -1.93 32.10 11.88
C GLY A 38 -1.10 31.39 12.97
N PRO A 39 0.15 31.84 13.16
CA PRO A 39 1.08 31.25 14.14
C PRO A 39 0.66 31.49 15.60
N GLU A 40 -0.09 32.56 15.88
CA GLU A 40 -0.57 32.86 17.24
C GLU A 40 -1.46 31.74 17.79
N GLN A 41 -2.37 31.21 16.95
CA GLN A 41 -3.23 30.09 17.32
C GLN A 41 -2.46 28.78 17.50
N VAL A 42 -1.39 28.57 16.73
CA VAL A 42 -0.50 27.42 16.91
C VAL A 42 0.19 27.49 18.26
N GLU A 43 0.67 28.67 18.63
CA GLU A 43 1.33 28.90 19.91
C GLU A 43 0.38 28.71 21.09
N GLU A 44 -0.87 29.19 20.99
CA GLU A 44 -1.91 28.98 22.00
C GLU A 44 -2.17 27.49 22.26
N LEU A 45 -2.40 26.72 21.19
CA LEU A 45 -2.60 25.27 21.29
C LEU A 45 -1.36 24.59 21.87
N SER A 46 -0.17 24.97 21.41
CA SER A 46 1.09 24.37 21.84
C SER A 46 1.36 24.58 23.32
N ARG A 47 0.94 25.72 23.92
CA ARG A 47 1.20 26.04 25.32
C ARG A 47 0.26 25.33 26.28
N ASN A 48 -1.01 25.18 25.90
CA ASN A 48 -2.08 24.85 26.83
C ASN A 48 -2.65 23.44 26.60
N CYS A 49 -2.27 22.75 25.55
CA CYS A 49 -2.95 21.52 25.15
C CYS A 49 -1.98 20.35 25.01
N THR A 50 -2.40 19.21 25.54
CA THR A 50 -1.77 17.91 25.26
C THR A 50 -2.71 17.01 24.47
N VAL A 51 -4.03 17.20 24.63
CA VAL A 51 -5.09 16.52 23.90
C VAL A 51 -6.01 17.57 23.28
N LEU A 52 -6.25 17.46 21.99
CA LEU A 52 -7.22 18.27 21.26
C LEU A 52 -8.47 17.43 21.01
N ASP A 53 -9.56 17.77 21.68
CA ASP A 53 -10.85 17.10 21.45
C ASP A 53 -11.63 17.82 20.35
N GLY A 54 -11.51 17.31 19.12
CA GLY A 54 -12.17 17.85 17.95
C GLY A 54 -11.31 17.87 16.69
N TRP A 55 -11.80 18.58 15.68
CA TRP A 55 -11.20 18.70 14.37
C TRP A 55 -10.26 19.91 14.34
N VAL A 56 -9.11 19.80 13.69
CA VAL A 56 -8.14 20.87 13.51
C VAL A 56 -7.96 21.11 12.02
N TYR A 57 -8.26 22.33 11.58
CA TYR A 57 -8.18 22.77 10.20
C TYR A 57 -7.16 23.89 10.08
N VAL A 58 -6.06 23.64 9.37
CA VAL A 58 -5.10 24.69 9.01
C VAL A 58 -5.52 25.29 7.67
N GLN A 59 -5.86 26.58 7.68
CA GLN A 59 -6.34 27.31 6.50
C GLN A 59 -5.25 27.49 5.43
N ASP A 60 -5.70 27.78 4.21
CA ASP A 60 -4.85 27.92 3.03
C ASP A 60 -3.95 29.14 3.04
N ASN A 61 -4.39 30.18 3.74
CA ASN A 61 -3.64 31.41 3.93
C ASN A 61 -2.52 31.26 4.98
N PHE A 62 -2.44 30.12 5.68
CA PHE A 62 -1.35 29.86 6.59
C PHE A 62 -0.03 29.78 5.81
N THR A 63 0.95 30.59 6.21
CA THR A 63 2.27 30.63 5.59
C THR A 63 3.36 30.24 6.58
N GLY A 64 4.42 29.61 6.08
CA GLY A 64 5.56 29.20 6.89
C GLY A 64 5.41 27.77 7.42
N SER A 65 5.99 27.52 8.60
CA SER A 65 6.04 26.19 9.21
C SER A 65 4.92 26.03 10.23
N PHE A 66 4.19 24.91 10.15
CA PHE A 66 3.21 24.51 11.16
C PHE A 66 3.87 23.52 12.12
N ASN A 67 4.09 23.96 13.36
CA ASN A 67 4.75 23.16 14.39
C ASN A 67 3.89 23.11 15.66
N LEU A 68 3.42 21.92 16.04
CA LEU A 68 2.55 21.73 17.20
C LEU A 68 3.20 20.77 18.22
N PRO A 69 4.20 21.24 18.99
CA PRO A 69 4.82 20.43 20.04
C PRO A 69 3.85 20.19 21.20
N ARG A 70 4.14 19.17 22.02
CA ARG A 70 3.38 18.74 23.22
C ARG A 70 1.99 18.17 22.99
N VAL A 71 1.36 18.40 21.84
CA VAL A 71 0.09 17.75 21.49
C VAL A 71 0.37 16.29 21.12
N THR A 72 -0.19 15.38 21.91
CA THR A 72 0.01 13.93 21.78
C THR A 72 -1.19 13.24 21.15
N ASN A 73 -2.38 13.82 21.25
CA ASN A 73 -3.62 13.21 20.78
C ASN A 73 -4.55 14.25 20.14
N ILE A 74 -5.07 13.93 18.96
CA ILE A 74 -6.16 14.65 18.30
C ILE A 74 -7.30 13.66 18.06
N THR A 75 -8.41 13.80 18.79
CA THR A 75 -9.53 12.83 18.73
C THR A 75 -10.29 12.90 17.39
N GLY A 76 -10.11 13.98 16.64
CA GLY A 76 -10.79 14.24 15.38
C GLY A 76 -9.88 14.22 14.16
N VAL A 77 -10.28 15.01 13.17
CA VAL A 77 -9.54 15.15 11.91
C VAL A 77 -8.48 16.23 12.06
N LEU A 78 -7.23 15.93 11.71
CA LEU A 78 -6.21 16.95 11.44
C LEU A 78 -6.08 17.14 9.93
N SER A 79 -6.52 18.30 9.43
CA SER A 79 -6.47 18.65 8.02
C SER A 79 -5.58 19.87 7.82
N ILE A 80 -4.51 19.70 7.04
CA ILE A 80 -3.52 20.73 6.78
C ILE A 80 -3.40 21.01 5.28
N GLY A 81 -3.68 22.26 4.91
CA GLY A 81 -3.63 22.78 3.54
C GLY A 81 -4.81 22.33 2.66
N ASN A 82 -4.92 22.93 1.48
CA ASN A 82 -5.88 22.54 0.44
C ASN A 82 -5.18 22.19 -0.89
N TYR A 83 -5.99 22.01 -1.94
CA TYR A 83 -5.59 21.63 -3.28
C TYR A 83 -4.69 22.66 -4.00
N LEU A 84 -4.61 23.89 -3.51
CA LEU A 84 -3.84 24.97 -4.11
C LEU A 84 -2.46 25.10 -3.44
N PRO A 85 -1.46 25.65 -4.15
CA PRO A 85 -0.16 25.95 -3.54
C PRO A 85 -0.37 26.84 -2.32
N SER A 86 -0.07 26.32 -1.13
CA SER A 86 -0.10 27.09 0.11
C SER A 86 1.26 27.74 0.33
N GLY A 87 1.30 28.78 1.16
CA GLY A 87 2.57 29.30 1.68
C GLY A 87 3.18 28.38 2.75
N LEU A 88 2.57 27.24 3.04
CA LEU A 88 2.99 26.30 4.08
C LEU A 88 4.16 25.46 3.58
N THR A 89 5.29 25.54 4.28
CA THR A 89 6.54 24.90 3.85
C THR A 89 6.72 23.52 4.49
N ASP A 90 6.42 23.42 5.79
CA ASP A 90 6.74 22.27 6.63
C ASP A 90 5.67 22.03 7.69
N VAL A 91 5.44 20.76 8.03
CA VAL A 91 4.58 20.31 9.14
C VAL A 91 5.42 19.49 10.12
N GLN A 92 5.43 19.89 11.39
CA GLN A 92 6.18 19.22 12.46
C GLN A 92 5.24 18.91 13.62
N LEU A 93 5.06 17.62 13.89
CA LEU A 93 4.20 17.13 14.98
C LEU A 93 5.02 16.14 15.82
N PRO A 94 6.05 16.63 16.53
CA PRO A 94 7.09 15.79 17.13
C PRO A 94 6.53 14.85 18.21
N ASP A 95 5.49 15.28 18.93
CA ASP A 95 4.92 14.58 20.07
C ASP A 95 3.59 13.87 19.76
N LEU A 96 3.04 14.02 18.55
CA LEU A 96 1.75 13.45 18.20
C LEU A 96 1.85 11.93 18.12
N GLU A 97 1.04 11.21 18.91
CA GLU A 97 1.02 9.76 19.00
C GLU A 97 -0.24 9.14 18.38
N TYR A 98 -1.35 9.89 18.40
CA TYR A 98 -2.66 9.47 17.92
C TYR A 98 -3.38 10.59 17.17
N VAL A 99 -3.98 10.25 16.03
CA VAL A 99 -5.01 11.07 15.38
C VAL A 99 -6.04 10.17 14.72
N ARG A 100 -7.31 10.58 14.70
CA ARG A 100 -8.34 9.78 14.02
C ARG A 100 -8.19 9.79 12.50
N ASP A 101 -8.13 10.97 11.88
CA ASP A 101 -7.94 11.11 10.43
C ASP A 101 -6.90 12.21 10.17
N PHE A 102 -5.89 11.91 9.35
CA PHE A 102 -4.83 12.83 8.98
C PHE A 102 -4.87 13.14 7.49
N ARG A 103 -5.04 14.43 7.16
CA ARG A 103 -5.11 14.93 5.79
C ARG A 103 -4.08 16.02 5.56
N LEU A 104 -3.27 15.84 4.53
CA LEU A 104 -2.18 16.74 4.21
C LEU A 104 -2.17 17.04 2.71
N SER A 105 -2.24 18.31 2.33
CA SER A 105 -2.21 18.73 0.93
C SER A 105 -1.31 19.94 0.73
N GLY A 106 -0.52 19.93 -0.34
CA GLY A 106 0.23 21.11 -0.78
C GLY A 106 1.46 21.47 0.06
N VAL A 107 1.86 20.60 0.99
CA VAL A 107 3.04 20.79 1.86
C VAL A 107 4.20 19.94 1.36
N LYS A 108 5.41 20.51 1.33
CA LYS A 108 6.61 19.78 0.87
C LYS A 108 7.11 18.79 1.90
N ASN A 109 7.19 19.16 3.18
CA ASN A 109 7.72 18.26 4.20
C ASN A 109 6.72 18.07 5.35
N ALA A 110 6.55 16.84 5.81
CA ALA A 110 5.92 16.56 7.09
C ALA A 110 6.65 15.48 7.86
N SER A 111 6.83 15.70 9.16
CA SER A 111 7.45 14.75 10.08
C SER A 111 6.56 14.54 11.30
N LEU A 112 6.18 13.27 11.52
CA LEU A 112 5.34 12.84 12.63
C LEU A 112 6.02 11.63 13.31
N PRO A 113 7.18 11.83 13.94
CA PRO A 113 8.07 10.73 14.34
C PRO A 113 7.46 9.80 15.39
N ARG A 114 6.53 10.28 16.21
CA ARG A 114 5.88 9.50 17.27
C ARG A 114 4.48 9.01 16.91
N LEU A 115 3.95 9.37 15.74
CA LEU A 115 2.60 9.01 15.35
C LEU A 115 2.53 7.50 15.14
N SER A 116 1.83 6.83 16.06
CA SER A 116 1.84 5.37 16.16
C SER A 116 0.57 4.73 15.61
N VAL A 117 -0.55 5.43 15.73
CA VAL A 117 -1.87 4.97 15.32
C VAL A 117 -2.60 6.11 14.61
N VAL A 118 -3.16 5.79 13.45
CA VAL A 118 -4.19 6.61 12.80
C VAL A 118 -5.44 5.75 12.65
N GLU A 119 -6.54 6.14 13.27
CA GLU A 119 -7.74 5.29 13.34
C GLU A 119 -8.34 5.04 11.95
N ASP A 120 -8.61 6.11 11.19
CA ASP A 120 -9.37 6.05 9.94
C ASP A 120 -8.46 6.13 8.71
N SER A 121 -7.78 7.27 8.50
CA SER A 121 -7.01 7.45 7.27
C SER A 121 -5.84 8.41 7.34
N VAL A 122 -4.79 8.07 6.59
CA VAL A 122 -3.70 8.98 6.20
C VAL A 122 -3.91 9.34 4.72
N LYS A 123 -4.24 10.60 4.45
CA LYS A 123 -4.45 11.13 3.09
C LYS A 123 -3.41 12.20 2.77
N ILE A 124 -2.57 11.93 1.79
CA ILE A 124 -1.50 12.84 1.36
C ILE A 124 -1.69 13.19 -0.10
N ARG A 125 -1.76 14.49 -0.39
CA ARG A 125 -1.68 15.04 -1.75
C ARG A 125 -0.37 15.81 -1.88
N SER A 126 0.64 15.11 -2.39
CA SER A 126 2.01 15.62 -2.47
C SER A 126 2.18 16.58 -3.65
N PRO A 127 2.79 17.76 -3.43
CA PRO A 127 3.43 18.49 -4.52
C PRO A 127 4.66 17.70 -5.03
N SER A 128 5.32 18.21 -6.07
CA SER A 128 6.56 17.60 -6.56
C SER A 128 7.64 17.62 -5.46
N ASN A 129 8.36 16.49 -5.32
CA ASN A 129 9.45 16.30 -4.36
C ASN A 129 9.05 16.41 -2.89
N GLY A 130 7.79 16.11 -2.54
CA GLY A 130 7.37 16.04 -1.15
C GLY A 130 8.07 14.92 -0.36
N ARG A 131 8.22 15.10 0.95
CA ARG A 131 8.83 14.15 1.89
C ARG A 131 7.97 14.03 3.15
N TYR A 132 7.52 12.82 3.44
CA TYR A 132 6.58 12.52 4.52
C TYR A 132 7.09 11.31 5.30
N HIS A 133 7.31 11.51 6.59
CA HIS A 133 7.97 10.51 7.43
C HIS A 133 7.09 10.10 8.61
N PHE A 134 6.72 8.81 8.62
CA PHE A 134 5.87 8.17 9.65
C PHE A 134 6.57 6.91 10.22
N PRO A 135 7.72 7.07 10.88
CA PRO A 135 8.56 5.93 11.27
C PRO A 135 7.88 5.05 12.33
N SER A 136 7.02 5.62 13.18
CA SER A 136 6.35 4.90 14.27
C SER A 136 4.96 4.37 13.93
N LEU A 137 4.42 4.69 12.74
CA LEU A 137 3.04 4.33 12.41
C LEU A 137 2.93 2.82 12.22
N THR A 138 2.23 2.14 13.13
CA THR A 138 2.13 0.67 13.16
C THR A 138 0.83 0.14 12.55
N ALA A 139 -0.25 0.92 12.64
CA ALA A 139 -1.56 0.54 12.16
C ALA A 139 -2.34 1.76 11.65
N VAL A 140 -3.05 1.57 10.54
CA VAL A 140 -4.00 2.54 9.99
C VAL A 140 -5.06 1.82 9.16
N GLU A 141 -6.31 2.27 9.18
CA GLU A 141 -7.32 1.65 8.33
C GLU A 141 -7.06 1.93 6.84
N ARG A 142 -6.87 3.19 6.43
CA ARG A 142 -6.62 3.55 5.02
C ARG A 142 -5.43 4.48 4.80
N ILE A 143 -4.53 4.12 3.88
CA ILE A 143 -3.50 5.01 3.34
C ILE A 143 -3.90 5.43 1.92
N SER A 144 -3.86 6.72 1.64
CA SER A 144 -4.08 7.27 0.29
C SER A 144 -3.05 8.34 0.01
N VAL A 145 -2.06 8.04 -0.82
CA VAL A 145 -1.03 8.99 -1.27
C VAL A 145 -1.23 9.27 -2.75
N SER A 146 -1.25 10.54 -3.14
CA SER A 146 -1.35 10.96 -4.53
C SER A 146 -0.44 12.14 -4.85
N GLY A 147 -0.05 12.28 -6.11
CA GLY A 147 0.72 13.43 -6.61
C GLY A 147 1.94 13.02 -7.42
N ASN A 148 2.89 13.94 -7.58
CA ASN A 148 4.13 13.72 -8.31
C ASN A 148 5.23 13.28 -7.31
N LEU A 149 5.21 12.00 -6.95
CA LEU A 149 6.02 11.41 -5.89
C LEU A 149 7.41 11.05 -6.39
N SER A 150 8.42 11.41 -5.63
CA SER A 150 9.81 11.04 -5.90
C SER A 150 10.20 9.81 -5.07
N ARG A 151 11.35 9.21 -5.38
CA ARG A 151 11.89 8.09 -4.58
C ARG A 151 12.01 8.50 -3.11
N LYS A 152 11.55 7.62 -2.21
CA LYS A 152 11.52 7.85 -0.76
C LYS A 152 10.70 9.08 -0.32
N SER A 153 9.72 9.51 -1.13
CA SER A 153 8.83 10.61 -0.75
C SER A 153 7.95 10.29 0.45
N VAL A 154 7.54 9.03 0.64
CA VAL A 154 6.74 8.61 1.78
C VAL A 154 7.36 7.35 2.38
N THR A 155 7.53 7.31 3.69
CA THR A 155 8.04 6.12 4.38
C THR A 155 7.16 5.71 5.58
N PHE A 156 6.95 4.40 5.68
CA PHE A 156 6.15 3.74 6.72
C PHE A 156 6.94 2.54 7.28
N GLU A 157 7.95 2.83 8.10
CA GLU A 157 8.96 1.82 8.50
C GLU A 157 8.42 0.79 9.50
N ALA A 158 7.47 1.18 10.35
CA ALA A 158 6.88 0.32 11.36
C ALA A 158 5.48 -0.21 11.01
N LEU A 159 4.95 0.09 9.82
CA LEU A 159 3.58 -0.26 9.46
C LEU A 159 3.42 -1.76 9.29
N ARG A 160 2.63 -2.37 10.17
CA ARG A 160 2.36 -3.82 10.16
C ARG A 160 1.02 -4.17 9.53
N ASN A 161 0.02 -3.31 9.72
CA ASN A 161 -1.36 -3.59 9.32
C ASN A 161 -2.02 -2.39 8.64
N ALA A 162 -2.69 -2.65 7.51
CA ALA A 162 -3.59 -1.67 6.89
C ALA A 162 -4.82 -2.32 6.25
N SER A 163 -6.00 -1.70 6.32
CA SER A 163 -7.16 -2.22 5.56
C SER A 163 -7.03 -1.90 4.08
N SER A 164 -6.50 -0.73 3.71
CA SER A 164 -6.28 -0.36 2.31
C SER A 164 -5.07 0.56 2.14
N ILE A 165 -4.29 0.30 1.08
CA ILE A 165 -3.19 1.16 0.64
C ILE A 165 -3.45 1.57 -0.80
N SER A 166 -3.61 2.87 -1.03
CA SER A 166 -3.70 3.45 -2.36
C SER A 166 -2.57 4.43 -2.61
N ILE A 167 -1.82 4.22 -3.69
CA ILE A 167 -0.74 5.11 -4.13
C ILE A 167 -0.96 5.47 -5.59
N ASP A 168 -1.13 6.76 -5.87
CA ASP A 168 -1.38 7.31 -7.20
C ASP A 168 -0.25 8.27 -7.56
N ASN A 169 0.82 7.75 -8.17
CA ASN A 169 1.93 8.55 -8.67
C ASN A 169 1.61 9.08 -10.08
N ARG A 170 0.57 9.92 -10.17
CA ARG A 170 0.21 10.67 -11.37
C ARG A 170 0.19 12.15 -11.03
N ALA A 171 0.86 12.97 -11.83
CA ALA A 171 0.76 14.42 -11.73
C ALA A 171 -0.67 14.91 -12.03
N SER A 172 -1.38 14.24 -12.94
CA SER A 172 -2.76 14.52 -13.30
C SER A 172 -3.47 13.25 -13.75
N ARG A 173 -4.75 13.11 -13.38
CA ARG A 173 -5.61 12.02 -13.88
C ARG A 173 -5.87 12.12 -15.39
N ILE A 174 -5.84 13.34 -15.92
CA ILE A 174 -6.12 13.63 -17.33
C ILE A 174 -4.82 13.60 -18.14
N LEU A 175 -3.76 14.19 -17.61
CA LEU A 175 -2.48 14.38 -18.31
C LEU A 175 -1.41 13.43 -17.76
N ARG A 176 -1.51 12.14 -18.12
CA ARG A 176 -0.60 11.07 -17.66
C ARG A 176 0.88 11.44 -17.90
N ASN A 177 1.18 12.09 -19.02
CA ASN A 177 2.53 12.43 -19.47
C ASN A 177 3.22 13.56 -18.67
N LEU A 178 2.53 14.20 -17.73
CA LEU A 178 3.13 15.23 -16.87
C LEU A 178 3.88 14.63 -15.67
N THR A 179 3.74 13.33 -15.43
CA THR A 179 4.46 12.64 -14.35
C THR A 179 5.88 12.40 -14.80
N THR A 180 6.82 13.13 -14.22
CA THR A 180 8.26 13.05 -14.55
C THR A 180 9.05 12.29 -13.49
N THR A 181 8.46 11.99 -12.35
CA THR A 181 9.12 11.29 -11.25
C THR A 181 8.80 9.81 -11.28
N VAL A 182 9.67 9.03 -10.65
CA VAL A 182 9.49 7.58 -10.45
C VAL A 182 9.58 7.32 -8.95
N VAL A 183 8.71 6.46 -8.43
CA VAL A 183 8.65 6.11 -7.02
C VAL A 183 8.99 4.63 -6.80
N ASP A 184 9.73 4.36 -5.72
CA ASP A 184 9.89 3.02 -5.14
C ASP A 184 9.02 2.96 -3.90
N ILE A 185 8.22 1.91 -3.78
CA ILE A 185 7.30 1.70 -2.68
C ILE A 185 7.81 0.53 -1.85
N SER A 186 8.04 0.77 -0.57
CA SER A 186 8.50 -0.25 0.35
C SER A 186 7.74 -0.19 1.67
N PHE A 187 7.33 -1.36 2.14
CA PHE A 187 6.73 -1.59 3.45
C PHE A 187 7.49 -2.71 4.17
N PRO A 188 8.60 -2.39 4.86
CA PRO A 188 9.56 -3.40 5.32
C PRO A 188 9.00 -4.42 6.30
N VAL A 189 8.01 -4.05 7.10
CA VAL A 189 7.43 -4.89 8.17
C VAL A 189 5.91 -5.09 8.02
N LEU A 190 5.34 -4.78 6.86
CA LEU A 190 3.91 -4.95 6.62
C LEU A 190 3.58 -6.44 6.55
N GLU A 191 2.73 -6.91 7.45
CA GLU A 191 2.38 -8.32 7.61
C GLU A 191 1.05 -8.65 6.93
N ARG A 192 0.09 -7.72 6.99
CA ARG A 192 -1.28 -7.90 6.50
C ARG A 192 -1.82 -6.61 5.86
N VAL A 193 -2.47 -6.77 4.71
CA VAL A 193 -3.23 -5.67 4.08
C VAL A 193 -4.57 -6.15 3.54
N GLY A 194 -5.60 -5.31 3.54
CA GLY A 194 -6.89 -5.68 2.95
C GLY A 194 -6.94 -5.52 1.44
N ALA A 195 -6.53 -4.35 0.93
CA ALA A 195 -6.44 -4.09 -0.50
C ALA A 195 -5.27 -3.16 -0.82
N THR A 196 -4.65 -3.34 -1.98
CA THR A 196 -3.58 -2.49 -2.49
C THR A 196 -3.92 -2.03 -3.90
N HIS A 197 -3.96 -0.72 -4.12
CA HIS A 197 -4.22 -0.12 -5.44
C HIS A 197 -3.16 0.93 -5.77
N ILE A 198 -2.28 0.60 -6.71
CA ILE A 198 -1.05 1.33 -6.97
C ILE A 198 -0.97 1.66 -8.46
N VAL A 199 -0.89 2.94 -8.80
CA VAL A 199 -1.00 3.44 -10.18
C VAL A 199 0.05 4.52 -10.46
N GLY A 200 0.60 4.53 -11.67
CA GLY A 200 1.50 5.59 -12.16
C GLY A 200 2.95 5.14 -12.40
N ASN A 201 3.89 6.08 -12.34
CA ASN A 201 5.31 5.80 -12.59
C ASN A 201 5.97 5.16 -11.35
N ILE A 202 5.92 3.82 -11.24
CA ILE A 202 6.45 3.07 -10.10
C ILE A 202 7.47 2.08 -10.61
N SER A 203 8.70 2.12 -10.05
CA SER A 203 9.76 1.17 -10.43
C SER A 203 9.75 -0.10 -9.60
N SER A 204 9.35 -0.03 -8.33
CA SER A 204 9.35 -1.20 -7.46
C SER A 204 8.28 -1.16 -6.37
N PHE A 205 7.79 -2.35 -6.01
CA PHE A 205 6.97 -2.59 -4.83
C PHE A 205 7.54 -3.76 -4.03
N SER A 206 7.85 -3.52 -2.76
CA SER A 206 8.41 -4.54 -1.87
C SER A 206 7.73 -4.51 -0.49
N ALA A 207 7.26 -5.66 -0.05
CA ALA A 207 6.77 -5.89 1.31
C ALA A 207 7.21 -7.29 1.77
N PRO A 208 8.46 -7.45 2.26
CA PRO A 208 9.07 -8.75 2.47
C PRO A 208 8.40 -9.57 3.57
N GLU A 209 7.72 -8.92 4.51
CA GLU A 209 6.99 -9.56 5.61
C GLU A 209 5.51 -9.80 5.31
N LEU A 210 5.02 -9.39 4.13
CA LEU A 210 3.60 -9.49 3.80
C LEU A 210 3.25 -10.96 3.57
N THR A 211 2.36 -11.50 4.39
CA THR A 211 1.97 -12.92 4.32
C THR A 211 0.57 -13.12 3.76
N THR A 212 -0.33 -12.18 4.01
CA THR A 212 -1.76 -12.31 3.72
C THR A 212 -2.35 -11.01 3.21
N ILE A 213 -3.15 -11.12 2.16
CA ILE A 213 -4.07 -10.07 1.75
C ILE A 213 -5.49 -10.58 1.90
N ALA A 214 -6.26 -9.98 2.79
CA ALA A 214 -7.61 -10.44 3.09
C ALA A 214 -8.50 -9.27 3.51
N PRO A 215 -9.77 -9.25 3.07
CA PRO A 215 -10.66 -8.15 3.36
C PRO A 215 -10.74 -7.91 4.87
N ASN A 216 -10.80 -6.63 5.22
CA ASN A 216 -11.27 -6.21 6.53
C ASN A 216 -12.75 -5.80 6.41
N THR A 217 -13.39 -5.48 7.53
CA THR A 217 -14.82 -5.16 7.65
C THR A 217 -15.40 -4.23 6.58
N ASP A 218 -14.58 -3.35 5.99
CA ASP A 218 -15.02 -2.29 5.09
C ASP A 218 -14.85 -2.57 3.60
N PHE A 219 -14.25 -3.70 3.21
CA PHE A 219 -14.04 -4.06 1.80
C PHE A 219 -14.61 -5.44 1.52
N SER A 220 -15.51 -5.54 0.55
CA SER A 220 -16.15 -6.80 0.15
C SER A 220 -15.19 -7.78 -0.54
N SER A 221 -14.01 -7.32 -0.96
CA SER A 221 -13.01 -8.13 -1.66
C SER A 221 -11.60 -7.60 -1.40
N ALA A 222 -10.66 -8.49 -1.08
CA ALA A 222 -9.24 -8.17 -1.15
C ALA A 222 -8.80 -8.07 -2.60
N MET A 223 -7.86 -7.17 -2.89
CA MET A 223 -7.35 -7.00 -4.24
C MET A 223 -5.92 -6.46 -4.22
N ILE A 224 -5.08 -7.03 -5.08
CA ILE A 224 -3.86 -6.39 -5.55
C ILE A 224 -4.15 -5.83 -6.92
N TRP A 225 -4.03 -4.52 -7.11
CA TRP A 225 -4.10 -3.90 -8.44
C TRP A 225 -2.92 -2.96 -8.63
N PHE A 226 -2.06 -3.32 -9.59
CA PHE A 226 -1.00 -2.46 -10.08
C PHE A 226 -1.29 -1.97 -11.51
N GLU A 227 -1.27 -0.64 -11.74
CA GLU A 227 -1.27 -0.03 -13.08
C GLU A 227 0.00 0.81 -13.33
N PRO A 228 1.18 0.18 -13.49
CA PRO A 228 2.44 0.89 -13.71
C PRO A 228 2.61 1.41 -15.14
N PHE A 229 3.25 2.58 -15.23
CA PHE A 229 3.78 3.15 -16.48
C PHE A 229 5.31 2.93 -16.55
N GLU A 230 5.99 3.57 -17.49
CA GLU A 230 7.46 3.52 -17.57
C GLU A 230 8.12 4.07 -16.28
N PRO A 231 9.25 3.48 -15.82
CA PRO A 231 10.08 2.46 -16.48
C PRO A 231 9.60 1.01 -16.30
N GLY A 232 8.42 0.82 -15.71
CA GLY A 232 7.86 -0.48 -15.41
C GLY A 232 8.12 -0.95 -13.98
N LEU A 233 7.27 -1.87 -13.54
CA LEU A 233 7.19 -2.34 -12.17
C LEU A 233 7.90 -3.67 -11.97
N SER A 234 8.71 -3.73 -10.91
CA SER A 234 9.20 -4.97 -10.32
C SER A 234 8.55 -5.20 -8.95
N VAL A 235 7.95 -6.37 -8.76
CA VAL A 235 7.27 -6.76 -7.52
C VAL A 235 8.01 -7.91 -6.85
N ASP A 236 8.28 -7.77 -5.55
CA ASP A 236 8.86 -8.82 -4.72
C ASP A 236 8.11 -8.96 -3.39
N LEU A 237 7.37 -10.06 -3.26
CA LEU A 237 6.58 -10.42 -2.07
C LEU A 237 6.91 -11.85 -1.64
N PRO A 238 8.12 -12.08 -1.11
CA PRO A 238 8.67 -13.41 -0.89
C PRO A 238 7.86 -14.26 0.10
N LYS A 239 7.16 -13.63 1.05
CA LYS A 239 6.36 -14.32 2.08
C LYS A 239 4.86 -14.35 1.80
N LEU A 240 4.39 -13.72 0.73
CA LEU A 240 2.96 -13.64 0.44
C LEU A 240 2.45 -15.04 0.09
N ALA A 241 1.56 -15.58 0.93
CA ALA A 241 1.08 -16.95 0.80
C ALA A 241 -0.40 -17.03 0.39
N PHE A 242 -1.20 -16.02 0.76
CA PHE A 242 -2.64 -16.04 0.61
C PHE A 242 -3.23 -14.69 0.20
N VAL A 243 -4.11 -14.70 -0.81
CA VAL A 243 -4.91 -13.56 -1.25
C VAL A 243 -6.39 -13.96 -1.29
N ALA A 244 -7.21 -13.40 -0.40
CA ALA A 244 -8.66 -13.64 -0.35
C ALA A 244 -9.43 -12.75 -1.35
N GLY A 245 -9.01 -12.80 -2.62
CA GLY A 245 -9.61 -12.07 -3.72
C GLY A 245 -8.72 -12.15 -4.95
N SER A 246 -8.62 -11.07 -5.72
CA SER A 246 -7.90 -11.07 -7.01
C SER A 246 -6.54 -10.39 -6.96
N VAL A 247 -5.66 -10.81 -7.86
CA VAL A 247 -4.33 -10.25 -8.10
C VAL A 247 -4.23 -9.82 -9.55
N ASP A 248 -4.14 -8.50 -9.78
CA ASP A 248 -4.11 -7.91 -11.12
C ASP A 248 -2.85 -7.03 -11.28
N PHE A 249 -2.00 -7.40 -12.24
CA PHE A 249 -0.88 -6.58 -12.72
C PHE A 249 -1.16 -6.13 -14.15
N VAL A 250 -1.35 -4.83 -14.39
CA VAL A 250 -1.76 -4.30 -15.71
C VAL A 250 -0.85 -3.14 -16.13
N GLY A 251 -0.17 -3.20 -17.25
CA GLY A 251 0.69 -2.10 -17.73
C GLY A 251 2.13 -2.54 -17.93
N VAL A 252 3.11 -1.66 -17.68
CA VAL A 252 4.53 -2.02 -17.90
C VAL A 252 5.02 -2.83 -16.70
N VAL A 253 5.02 -4.16 -16.82
CA VAL A 253 5.42 -5.08 -15.75
C VAL A 253 6.71 -5.77 -16.17
N ASN A 254 7.77 -5.58 -15.36
CA ASN A 254 9.11 -6.09 -15.66
C ASN A 254 9.39 -7.40 -14.95
N ASN A 255 8.95 -7.53 -13.70
CA ASN A 255 9.15 -8.75 -12.91
C ASN A 255 8.08 -8.91 -11.82
N VAL A 256 7.65 -10.14 -11.57
CA VAL A 256 6.72 -10.51 -10.50
C VAL A 256 7.25 -11.74 -9.77
N SER A 257 7.72 -11.54 -8.54
CA SER A 257 8.25 -12.60 -7.66
C SER A 257 7.30 -12.86 -6.50
N LEU A 258 6.59 -13.99 -6.56
CA LEU A 258 5.60 -14.43 -5.57
C LEU A 258 5.83 -15.91 -5.17
N PRO A 259 7.04 -16.27 -4.70
CA PRO A 259 7.46 -17.67 -4.58
C PRO A 259 6.67 -18.49 -3.55
N MET A 260 6.06 -17.82 -2.56
CA MET A 260 5.25 -18.47 -1.53
C MET A 260 3.75 -18.41 -1.80
N LEU A 261 3.30 -17.76 -2.87
CA LEU A 261 1.87 -17.56 -3.13
C LEU A 261 1.23 -18.89 -3.55
N ARG A 262 0.41 -19.44 -2.66
CA ARG A 262 -0.25 -20.74 -2.86
C ARG A 262 -1.73 -20.63 -3.14
N ASN A 263 -2.41 -19.63 -2.60
CA ASN A 263 -3.86 -19.56 -2.70
C ASN A 263 -4.32 -18.13 -2.99
N VAL A 264 -5.05 -18.01 -4.09
CA VAL A 264 -5.77 -16.83 -4.54
C VAL A 264 -7.24 -17.27 -4.63
N THR A 265 -8.15 -16.63 -3.92
CA THR A 265 -9.57 -17.07 -3.95
C THR A 265 -10.35 -16.51 -5.14
N GLY A 266 -9.76 -15.59 -5.89
CA GLY A 266 -10.33 -14.99 -7.10
C GLY A 266 -9.40 -15.20 -8.29
N ASP A 267 -9.25 -14.15 -9.10
CA ASP A 267 -8.48 -14.22 -10.34
C ASP A 267 -7.01 -13.85 -10.12
N PHE A 268 -6.11 -14.50 -10.86
CA PHE A 268 -4.72 -14.08 -11.00
C PHE A 268 -4.47 -13.60 -12.44
N LYS A 269 -4.19 -12.31 -12.62
CA LYS A 269 -4.06 -11.66 -13.92
C LYS A 269 -2.74 -10.91 -14.06
N ILE A 270 -2.08 -11.13 -15.19
CA ILE A 270 -0.95 -10.31 -15.67
C ILE A 270 -1.27 -9.86 -17.10
N GLU A 271 -1.47 -8.57 -17.30
CA GLU A 271 -1.54 -7.91 -18.62
C GLU A 271 -0.35 -6.98 -18.75
N THR A 272 0.77 -7.50 -19.27
CA THR A 272 1.97 -6.70 -19.49
C THR A 272 1.91 -5.97 -20.83
N ARG A 273 2.45 -4.77 -20.87
CA ARG A 273 2.78 -3.99 -22.08
C ARG A 273 4.28 -3.74 -22.17
N SER A 274 5.07 -4.48 -21.39
CA SER A 274 6.52 -4.41 -21.46
C SER A 274 7.01 -4.90 -22.81
N THR A 275 8.06 -4.26 -23.33
CA THR A 275 8.77 -4.74 -24.52
C THR A 275 9.67 -5.92 -24.21
N GLU A 276 10.09 -6.09 -22.95
CA GLU A 276 10.86 -7.24 -22.49
C GLU A 276 9.91 -8.37 -22.13
N SER A 277 10.30 -9.60 -22.48
CA SER A 277 9.49 -10.77 -22.18
C SER A 277 9.58 -11.11 -20.71
N ILE A 278 8.44 -11.48 -20.11
CA ILE A 278 8.37 -11.95 -18.73
C ILE A 278 8.29 -13.47 -18.68
N ALA A 279 9.09 -14.05 -17.79
CA ALA A 279 8.99 -15.44 -17.37
C ALA A 279 8.39 -15.47 -15.95
N THR A 280 7.37 -16.29 -15.74
CA THR A 280 6.68 -16.34 -14.44
C THR A 280 6.52 -17.78 -13.98
N ASP A 281 7.14 -18.08 -12.84
CA ASP A 281 6.97 -19.34 -12.11
C ASP A 281 6.06 -19.08 -10.91
N LEU A 282 4.82 -19.57 -10.95
CA LEU A 282 3.84 -19.35 -9.89
C LEU A 282 3.64 -20.63 -9.07
N ALA A 283 3.89 -20.54 -7.77
CA ALA A 283 3.68 -21.64 -6.83
C ALA A 283 2.19 -21.83 -6.44
N ILE A 284 1.27 -21.22 -7.18
CA ILE A 284 -0.17 -21.20 -6.89
C ILE A 284 -0.72 -22.62 -6.98
N GLU A 285 -1.43 -23.02 -5.93
CA GLU A 285 -2.15 -24.29 -5.82
C GLU A 285 -3.65 -24.12 -6.14
N TYR A 286 -4.23 -22.97 -5.79
CA TYR A 286 -5.66 -22.64 -5.93
C TYR A 286 -5.85 -21.22 -6.46
N THR A 287 -6.65 -21.08 -7.51
CA THR A 287 -7.11 -19.80 -8.09
C THR A 287 -8.34 -20.06 -8.94
N ASP A 288 -9.26 -19.10 -9.08
CA ASP A 288 -10.43 -19.30 -9.94
C ASP A 288 -10.03 -19.22 -11.41
N GLU A 289 -9.28 -18.17 -11.77
CA GLU A 289 -8.79 -17.97 -13.12
C GLU A 289 -7.30 -17.57 -13.10
N VAL A 290 -6.54 -18.05 -14.09
CA VAL A 290 -5.22 -17.50 -14.45
C VAL A 290 -5.35 -16.86 -15.83
N GLU A 291 -5.08 -15.56 -15.93
CA GLU A 291 -5.08 -14.84 -17.20
C GLU A 291 -3.75 -14.12 -17.42
N LEU A 292 -3.06 -14.46 -18.50
CA LEU A 292 -1.75 -13.90 -18.86
C LEU A 292 -1.83 -13.31 -20.27
N ARG A 293 -1.48 -12.03 -20.42
CA ARG A 293 -1.50 -11.28 -21.68
C ARG A 293 -0.21 -10.48 -21.86
N GLY A 294 0.28 -10.41 -23.09
CA GLY A 294 1.41 -9.56 -23.49
C GLY A 294 2.67 -10.35 -23.85
N ASN A 295 3.83 -9.70 -23.79
CA ASN A 295 5.12 -10.34 -24.09
C ASN A 295 5.53 -11.33 -22.98
N ILE A 296 5.17 -12.60 -23.17
CA ILE A 296 5.36 -13.68 -22.20
C ILE A 296 6.26 -14.74 -22.83
N ASP A 297 7.40 -15.01 -22.20
CA ASP A 297 8.36 -16.03 -22.66
C ASP A 297 7.99 -17.42 -22.12
N ARG A 298 7.73 -17.50 -20.81
CA ARG A 298 7.51 -18.76 -20.11
C ARG A 298 6.53 -18.62 -18.96
N VAL A 299 5.67 -19.62 -18.82
CA VAL A 299 4.75 -19.76 -17.69
C VAL A 299 4.93 -21.14 -17.09
N ALA A 300 5.14 -21.22 -15.79
CA ALA A 300 5.12 -22.48 -15.06
C ALA A 300 4.12 -22.42 -13.90
N LEU A 301 3.24 -23.41 -13.84
CA LEU A 301 2.22 -23.59 -12.81
C LEU A 301 2.39 -24.97 -12.14
N PRO A 302 3.57 -25.29 -11.59
CA PRO A 302 3.93 -26.65 -11.18
C PRO A 302 3.08 -27.21 -10.02
N ASN A 303 2.42 -26.34 -9.26
CA ASN A 303 1.64 -26.73 -8.08
C ASN A 303 0.13 -26.56 -8.27
N LEU A 304 -0.32 -26.10 -9.44
CA LEU A 304 -1.72 -25.74 -9.64
C LEU A 304 -2.60 -26.99 -9.66
N ARG A 305 -3.54 -27.06 -8.71
CA ARG A 305 -4.43 -28.21 -8.52
C ARG A 305 -5.89 -27.89 -8.82
N ASN A 306 -6.31 -26.67 -8.50
CA ASN A 306 -7.69 -26.24 -8.68
C ASN A 306 -7.73 -24.91 -9.42
N TYR A 307 -8.44 -24.92 -10.55
CA TYR A 307 -8.79 -23.74 -11.32
C TYR A 307 -10.08 -23.96 -12.09
N SER A 308 -10.76 -22.85 -12.37
CA SER A 308 -11.88 -22.82 -13.31
C SER A 308 -11.39 -22.55 -14.73
N LYS A 309 -10.48 -21.59 -14.91
CA LYS A 309 -10.01 -21.17 -16.25
C LYS A 309 -8.53 -20.80 -16.27
N ILE A 310 -7.87 -21.09 -17.39
CA ILE A 310 -6.54 -20.62 -17.74
C ILE A 310 -6.60 -20.01 -19.13
N ARG A 311 -6.14 -18.77 -19.27
CA ARG A 311 -6.10 -18.03 -20.52
C ARG A 311 -4.74 -17.40 -20.73
N VAL A 312 -4.09 -17.72 -21.85
CA VAL A 312 -2.79 -17.17 -22.21
C VAL A 312 -2.88 -16.55 -23.60
N TYR A 313 -2.60 -15.25 -23.67
CA TYR A 313 -2.60 -14.44 -24.90
C TYR A 313 -1.21 -13.81 -25.08
N PRO A 314 -0.23 -14.60 -25.53
CA PRO A 314 1.12 -14.10 -25.74
C PRO A 314 1.17 -13.23 -27.00
N ASP A 315 1.99 -12.18 -26.98
CA ASP A 315 2.23 -11.33 -28.16
C ASP A 315 3.12 -12.03 -29.20
N ASP A 316 4.02 -12.91 -28.74
CA ASP A 316 5.00 -13.64 -29.54
C ASP A 316 4.76 -15.17 -29.52
N ALA A 317 5.68 -15.93 -30.15
CA ALA A 317 5.63 -17.39 -30.13
C ALA A 317 5.75 -17.94 -28.69
N PHE A 318 4.86 -18.86 -28.33
CA PHE A 318 4.75 -19.42 -26.98
C PHE A 318 4.39 -20.90 -27.06
N ASP A 319 5.02 -21.72 -26.21
CA ASP A 319 4.81 -23.17 -26.16
C ASP A 319 3.53 -23.54 -25.39
N CYS A 320 2.38 -23.41 -26.08
CA CYS A 320 1.09 -23.80 -25.53
C CYS A 320 0.98 -25.32 -25.25
N ASP A 321 1.66 -26.16 -26.04
CA ASP A 321 1.62 -27.61 -25.88
C ASP A 321 2.38 -28.03 -24.62
N GLY A 322 3.56 -27.46 -24.37
CA GLY A 322 4.33 -27.67 -23.14
C GLY A 322 3.59 -27.22 -21.88
N LEU A 323 2.91 -26.07 -21.93
CA LEU A 323 2.06 -25.62 -20.82
C LEU A 323 0.88 -26.58 -20.59
N ALA A 324 0.22 -27.04 -21.64
CA ALA A 324 -0.88 -27.99 -21.53
C ALA A 324 -0.42 -29.35 -20.97
N GLU A 325 0.74 -29.86 -21.42
CA GLU A 325 1.34 -31.09 -20.89
C GLU A 325 1.68 -30.95 -19.40
N GLN A 326 2.25 -29.82 -18.97
CA GLN A 326 2.52 -29.52 -17.56
C GLN A 326 1.24 -29.59 -16.71
N LEU A 327 0.17 -28.91 -17.16
CA LEU A 327 -1.11 -28.86 -16.44
C LEU A 327 -1.81 -30.22 -16.35
N ASN A 328 -1.66 -31.07 -17.38
CA ASN A 328 -2.28 -32.39 -17.38
C ASN A 328 -1.63 -33.34 -16.35
N GLY A 329 -0.38 -33.07 -15.98
CA GLY A 329 0.35 -33.81 -14.95
C GLY A 329 0.04 -33.39 -13.51
N THR A 330 -0.50 -32.19 -13.28
CA THR A 330 -0.69 -31.60 -11.95
C THR A 330 -2.14 -31.59 -11.45
N VAL A 331 -3.13 -31.68 -12.33
CA VAL A 331 -4.55 -31.49 -12.00
C VAL A 331 -5.27 -32.82 -11.81
N THR A 332 -6.13 -32.93 -10.79
CA THR A 332 -6.93 -34.13 -10.53
C THR A 332 -8.43 -33.80 -10.44
N PRO A 333 -9.31 -34.38 -11.30
CA PRO A 333 -8.99 -35.26 -12.43
C PRO A 333 -8.35 -34.51 -13.61
N PRO A 334 -7.44 -35.15 -14.36
CA PRO A 334 -6.65 -34.52 -15.43
C PRO A 334 -7.48 -34.36 -16.70
N VAL A 335 -8.46 -33.46 -16.70
CA VAL A 335 -9.24 -33.16 -17.90
C VAL A 335 -9.21 -31.67 -18.19
N ILE A 336 -8.14 -31.26 -18.88
CA ILE A 336 -8.13 -29.98 -19.58
C ILE A 336 -9.21 -30.02 -20.66
N ARG A 337 -10.26 -29.21 -20.49
CA ARG A 337 -11.32 -29.00 -21.50
C ARG A 337 -11.07 -27.69 -22.22
N ARG A 338 -11.47 -27.61 -23.50
CA ARG A 338 -11.44 -26.36 -24.28
C ARG A 338 -12.17 -25.18 -23.62
N GLU A 339 -13.14 -25.47 -22.75
CA GLU A 339 -13.90 -24.47 -22.00
C GLU A 339 -13.07 -23.82 -20.86
N ASN A 340 -12.05 -24.52 -20.37
CA ASN A 340 -11.28 -24.15 -19.18
C ASN A 340 -9.82 -23.81 -19.49
N PHE A 341 -9.32 -24.10 -20.70
CA PHE A 341 -7.97 -23.76 -21.13
C PHE A 341 -7.99 -23.15 -22.53
N PHE A 342 -7.42 -21.95 -22.63
CA PHE A 342 -7.23 -21.24 -23.88
C PHE A 342 -5.79 -20.70 -23.95
N CYS A 343 -5.10 -20.98 -25.05
CA CYS A 343 -3.76 -20.47 -25.30
C CYS A 343 -3.63 -20.14 -26.78
N SER A 344 -3.32 -18.89 -27.12
CA SER A 344 -3.25 -18.40 -28.50
C SER A 344 -1.82 -18.23 -29.02
N GLY A 345 -0.93 -19.19 -28.75
CA GLY A 345 0.43 -19.18 -29.29
C GLY A 345 0.45 -19.22 -30.82
N ALA A 346 1.43 -18.54 -31.43
CA ALA A 346 1.60 -18.49 -32.89
C ALA A 346 1.80 -19.88 -33.53
N GLU A 347 2.28 -20.86 -32.77
CA GLU A 347 2.34 -22.26 -33.19
C GLU A 347 1.02 -22.96 -32.83
N THR A 348 0.06 -22.86 -33.74
CA THR A 348 -1.29 -23.42 -33.60
C THR A 348 -1.29 -24.91 -33.20
N LEU A 349 -2.11 -25.22 -32.19
CA LEU A 349 -2.66 -26.50 -31.71
C LEU A 349 -3.29 -27.43 -32.79
N SER A 350 -2.82 -27.41 -34.04
CA SER A 350 -3.44 -28.08 -35.18
C SER A 350 -2.85 -29.44 -35.54
N SER A 351 -1.70 -29.85 -34.97
CA SER A 351 -1.00 -31.06 -35.45
C SER A 351 -1.09 -32.30 -34.53
N ARG A 352 -1.33 -32.16 -33.22
CA ARG A 352 -1.27 -33.30 -32.27
C ARG A 352 -2.61 -33.83 -31.73
N TRP A 353 -3.66 -33.01 -31.69
CA TRP A 353 -4.99 -33.44 -31.23
C TRP A 353 -5.92 -33.92 -32.35
N GLY A 354 -5.42 -33.97 -33.59
CA GLY A 354 -6.14 -34.39 -34.79
C GLY A 354 -6.46 -35.89 -34.89
N THR A 355 -6.12 -36.72 -33.89
CA THR A 355 -6.31 -38.18 -33.98
C THR A 355 -7.42 -38.74 -33.08
N VAL A 356 -8.17 -37.91 -32.33
CA VAL A 356 -9.30 -38.41 -31.52
C VAL A 356 -10.66 -37.74 -31.82
N VAL A 357 -10.72 -36.57 -32.45
CA VAL A 357 -12.01 -36.03 -32.93
C VAL A 357 -11.83 -35.37 -34.29
N GLY A 358 -12.20 -36.11 -35.33
CA GLY A 358 -12.30 -35.59 -36.68
C GLY A 358 -13.40 -34.53 -36.81
N ALA A 359 -13.16 -33.60 -37.75
CA ALA A 359 -14.12 -32.70 -38.39
C ALA A 359 -14.83 -31.66 -37.49
N ALA A 360 -14.29 -30.44 -37.47
CA ALA A 360 -14.99 -29.19 -37.85
C ALA A 360 -14.25 -27.96 -37.29
N MET A 361 -13.50 -27.27 -38.15
CA MET A 361 -13.68 -25.84 -38.46
C MET A 361 -12.45 -25.33 -39.22
N LYS A 362 -12.66 -25.16 -40.53
CA LYS A 362 -11.87 -24.26 -41.37
C LYS A 362 -11.95 -22.85 -40.78
N CYS A 363 -10.80 -22.22 -40.65
CA CYS A 363 -10.65 -20.79 -40.47
C CYS A 363 -11.55 -20.03 -41.46
N LEU A 364 -12.45 -19.22 -40.90
CA LEU A 364 -13.15 -18.15 -41.59
C LEU A 364 -12.52 -16.86 -41.06
N VAL A 365 -11.45 -16.43 -41.72
CA VAL A 365 -10.94 -15.05 -41.62
C VAL A 365 -11.45 -14.34 -42.87
N ARG A 366 -12.17 -13.25 -42.63
CA ARG A 366 -12.41 -12.20 -43.61
C ARG A 366 -11.90 -10.90 -43.01
#